data_AF-A0A2V5S0Z5-F1
#
_entry.id   AF-A0A2V5S0Z5-F1
#
_cell.length_a   1.000
_cell.length_b   1.000
_cell.length_c   1.000
_cell.angle_alpha   90.00
_cell.angle_beta   90.00
_cell.angle_gamma   90.00
#
_symmetry.space_group_name_H-M   'P 1'
#
loop_
_entity.id
_entity.type
_entity.pdbx_description
1 polymer ?
#
loop_
_entity_poly.entity_id
_entity_poly.type
_entity_poly.pdbx_seq_one_letter_code
_entity_poly.pdbx_strand_id
1 'polypeptide(L)'
;PFVLYLALLLHDTGKAVGAWPHSEASALFAQRVATRLQLSPEQRKSLILLVDHHLTLSKIAQQRNLDDPATVAELAKIVKHQKKSGRLDAAYFG
;
A
#
# COMPACT_ATOMS: atom_id res chain seq x y z
N PRO A 1 -8.54 -2.66 11.42
CA PRO A 1 -9.11 -3.44 10.28
C PRO A 1 -9.47 -2.59 9.05
N PHE A 2 -10.13 -1.44 9.24
CA PHE A 2 -10.65 -0.59 8.16
C PHE A 2 -9.64 -0.27 7.03
N VAL A 3 -8.42 0.18 7.38
CA VAL A 3 -7.37 0.52 6.39
C VAL A 3 -6.99 -0.67 5.49
N LEU A 4 -6.97 -1.88 6.04
CA LEU A 4 -6.63 -3.08 5.29
C LEU A 4 -7.70 -3.42 4.25
N TYR A 5 -8.99 -3.32 4.62
CA TYR A 5 -10.08 -3.52 3.68
C TYR A 5 -10.08 -2.48 2.56
N LEU A 6 -9.79 -1.23 2.90
CA LEU A 6 -9.69 -0.17 1.92
C LEU A 6 -8.48 -0.38 0.98
N ALA A 7 -7.35 -0.87 1.50
CA ALA A 7 -6.19 -1.24 0.69
C ALA A 7 -6.53 -2.37 -0.29
N LEU A 8 -7.22 -3.43 0.18
CA LEU A 8 -7.68 -4.54 -0.67
C LEU A 8 -8.63 -4.06 -1.77
N LEU A 9 -9.52 -3.12 -1.48
CA LEU A 9 -10.42 -2.55 -2.49
C LEU A 9 -9.66 -1.73 -3.54
N LEU A 10 -8.61 -1.02 -3.15
CA LEU A 10 -7.94 -0.03 -4.00
C LEU A 10 -6.68 -0.56 -4.70
N HIS A 11 -6.13 -1.70 -4.29
CA HIS A 11 -4.79 -2.15 -4.68
C HIS A 11 -4.55 -2.16 -6.20
N ASP A 12 -5.54 -2.56 -6.99
CA ASP A 12 -5.39 -2.76 -8.44
C ASP A 12 -6.15 -1.72 -9.30
N THR A 13 -6.62 -0.63 -8.69
CA THR A 13 -7.42 0.38 -9.39
C THR A 13 -6.66 1.12 -10.51
N GLY A 14 -5.34 1.19 -10.45
CA GLY A 14 -4.48 1.75 -11.49
C GLY A 14 -4.53 0.99 -12.83
N LYS A 15 -4.93 -0.30 -12.84
CA LYS A 15 -5.11 -1.05 -14.10
C LYS A 15 -6.31 -0.56 -14.89
N ALA A 16 -7.36 -0.11 -14.22
CA ALA A 16 -8.60 0.34 -14.87
C ALA A 16 -8.41 1.60 -15.72
N VAL A 17 -7.31 2.35 -15.47
CA VAL A 17 -6.95 3.56 -16.21
C VAL A 17 -5.77 3.37 -17.17
N GLY A 18 -5.30 2.14 -17.38
CA GLY A 18 -4.21 1.83 -18.30
C GLY A 18 -2.84 2.40 -17.90
N ALA A 19 -2.65 2.77 -16.63
CA ALA A 19 -1.43 3.41 -16.16
C ALA A 19 -0.30 2.40 -15.89
N TRP A 20 0.95 2.80 -16.17
CA TRP A 20 2.15 2.03 -15.87
C TRP A 20 3.19 2.93 -15.17
N PRO A 21 3.64 2.59 -13.95
CA PRO A 21 3.25 1.45 -13.12
C PRO A 21 1.86 1.63 -12.48
N HIS A 22 1.00 0.62 -12.56
CA HIS A 22 -0.37 0.70 -12.01
C HIS A 22 -0.40 0.85 -10.48
N SER A 23 0.64 0.42 -9.77
CA SER A 23 0.74 0.61 -8.31
C SER A 23 0.79 2.09 -7.91
N GLU A 24 1.49 2.92 -8.70
CA GLU A 24 1.60 4.36 -8.45
C GLU A 24 0.25 5.06 -8.72
N ALA A 25 -0.43 4.68 -9.80
CA ALA A 25 -1.78 5.17 -10.09
C ALA A 25 -2.79 4.75 -9.01
N SER A 26 -2.76 3.49 -8.54
CA SER A 26 -3.59 3.03 -7.43
C SER A 26 -3.30 3.83 -6.15
N ALA A 27 -2.03 4.15 -5.87
CA ALA A 27 -1.64 4.93 -4.70
C ALA A 27 -2.16 6.38 -4.77
N LEU A 28 -2.18 7.00 -5.96
CA LEU A 28 -2.79 8.32 -6.15
C LEU A 28 -4.30 8.29 -5.87
N PHE A 29 -5.01 7.24 -6.31
CA PHE A 29 -6.42 7.07 -5.97
C PHE A 29 -6.62 6.83 -4.48
N ALA A 30 -5.77 6.03 -3.85
CA ALA A 30 -5.79 5.81 -2.41
C ALA A 30 -5.58 7.10 -1.62
N GLN A 31 -4.68 7.99 -2.07
CA GLN A 31 -4.50 9.31 -1.47
C GLN A 31 -5.78 10.16 -1.57
N ARG A 32 -6.44 10.20 -2.73
CA ARG A 32 -7.71 10.94 -2.90
C ARG A 32 -8.82 10.40 -2.01
N VAL A 33 -8.94 9.07 -1.92
CA VAL A 33 -9.93 8.41 -1.04
C VAL A 33 -9.63 8.70 0.43
N ALA A 34 -8.37 8.61 0.85
CA ALA A 34 -7.98 8.91 2.22
C ALA A 34 -8.28 10.36 2.63
N THR A 35 -8.08 11.31 1.72
CA THR A 35 -8.46 12.72 1.94
C THR A 35 -9.98 12.87 2.05
N ARG A 36 -10.74 12.25 1.14
CA ARG A 36 -12.21 12.31 1.15
C ARG A 36 -12.83 11.70 2.41
N LEU A 37 -12.22 10.63 2.93
CA LEU A 37 -12.65 9.95 4.16
C LEU A 37 -12.05 10.55 5.43
N GLN A 38 -11.27 11.63 5.32
CA GLN A 38 -10.62 12.32 6.44
C GLN A 38 -9.79 11.38 7.32
N LEU A 39 -9.08 10.43 6.71
CA LEU A 39 -8.24 9.50 7.45
C LEU A 39 -7.12 10.24 8.17
N SER A 40 -6.75 9.74 9.36
CA SER A 40 -5.62 10.27 10.11
C SER A 40 -4.33 10.18 9.27
N PRO A 41 -3.31 11.02 9.53
CA PRO A 41 -2.04 10.95 8.83
C PRO A 41 -1.42 9.54 8.83
N GLU A 42 -1.51 8.83 9.96
CA GLU A 42 -1.02 7.46 10.11
C GLU A 42 -1.82 6.47 9.25
N GLN A 43 -3.16 6.56 9.28
CA GLN A 43 -4.04 5.69 8.49
C GLN A 43 -3.84 5.90 6.98
N ARG A 44 -3.74 7.16 6.56
CA ARG A 44 -3.45 7.54 5.17
C ARG A 44 -2.10 6.98 4.74
N LYS A 45 -1.07 7.12 5.57
CA LYS A 45 0.27 6.58 5.32
C LYS A 45 0.24 5.06 5.18
N SER A 46 -0.44 4.36 6.08
CA SER A 46 -0.61 2.91 5.99
C SER A 46 -1.37 2.49 4.73
N LEU A 47 -2.44 3.19 4.36
CA LEU A 47 -3.23 2.87 3.17
C LEU A 47 -2.39 2.96 1.89
N ILE A 48 -1.70 4.09 1.71
CA ILE A 48 -0.89 4.35 0.51
C ILE A 48 0.25 3.35 0.41
N LEU A 49 0.89 3.04 1.54
CA LEU A 49 1.99 2.08 1.56
C LEU A 49 1.52 0.67 1.16
N LEU A 50 0.37 0.21 1.69
CA LEU A 50 -0.19 -1.09 1.32
C LEU A 50 -0.58 -1.16 -0.16
N VAL A 51 -1.15 -0.07 -0.70
CA VAL A 51 -1.57 0.00 -2.11
C VAL A 51 -0.37 0.11 -3.06
N ASP A 52 0.63 0.94 -2.76
CA ASP A 52 1.82 1.10 -3.60
C ASP A 52 2.66 -0.20 -3.67
N HIS A 53 2.68 -0.98 -2.60
CA HIS A 53 3.52 -2.19 -2.50
C HIS A 53 2.76 -3.49 -2.76
N HIS A 54 1.50 -3.45 -3.21
CA HIS A 54 0.66 -4.65 -3.33
C HIS A 54 1.27 -5.75 -4.22
N LEU A 55 2.03 -5.41 -5.26
CA LEU A 55 2.73 -6.38 -6.10
C LEU A 55 3.82 -7.13 -5.33
N THR A 56 4.64 -6.40 -4.56
CA THR A 56 5.69 -6.98 -3.71
C THR A 56 5.09 -7.86 -2.63
N LEU A 57 4.02 -7.38 -1.99
CA LEU A 57 3.30 -8.13 -0.96
C LEU A 57 2.68 -9.41 -1.54
N SER A 58 2.04 -9.32 -2.71
CA SER A 58 1.45 -10.47 -3.41
C SER A 58 2.52 -11.50 -3.80
N LYS A 59 3.67 -11.04 -4.30
CA LYS A 59 4.76 -11.94 -4.71
C LYS A 59 5.32 -12.73 -3.52
N ILE A 60 5.51 -12.08 -2.38
CA ILE A 60 5.98 -12.74 -1.16
C ILE A 60 4.93 -13.73 -0.63
N ALA A 61 3.66 -13.32 -0.61
CA ALA A 61 2.57 -14.17 -0.15
C ALA A 61 2.34 -15.42 -1.02
N GLN A 62 2.59 -15.33 -2.33
CA GLN A 62 2.43 -16.46 -3.26
C GLN A 62 3.64 -17.41 -3.26
N GLN A 63 4.84 -16.90 -2.97
CA GLN A 63 6.08 -17.69 -3.03
C GLN A 63 6.43 -18.37 -1.71
N ARG A 64 5.80 -17.99 -0.60
CA ARG A 64 6.14 -18.49 0.74
C ARG A 64 4.90 -18.93 1.51
N ASN A 65 5.11 -19.83 2.46
CA ASN A 65 4.05 -20.25 3.37
C ASN A 65 3.65 -19.06 4.27
N LEU A 66 2.37 -18.70 4.27
CA LEU A 66 1.81 -17.63 5.09
C LEU A 66 1.62 -18.04 6.56
N ASP A 67 1.60 -19.35 6.83
CA ASP A 67 1.58 -19.88 8.20
C ASP A 67 2.96 -19.84 8.85
N ASP A 68 4.02 -19.54 8.08
CA ASP A 68 5.37 -19.34 8.61
C ASP A 68 5.50 -17.93 9.24
N PRO A 69 5.73 -17.83 10.56
CA PRO A 69 5.94 -16.57 11.25
C PRO A 69 7.09 -15.74 10.65
N ALA A 70 8.08 -16.36 10.00
CA ALA A 70 9.16 -15.66 9.33
C ALA A 70 8.68 -14.90 8.09
N THR A 71 7.78 -15.48 7.30
CA THR A 71 7.12 -14.82 6.16
C THR A 71 6.33 -13.61 6.64
N VAL A 72 5.54 -13.78 7.70
CA VAL A 72 4.75 -12.67 8.30
C VAL A 72 5.66 -11.57 8.82
N ALA A 73 6.77 -11.92 9.47
CA ALA A 73 7.73 -10.94 9.99
C ALA A 73 8.46 -10.18 8.86
N GLU A 74 8.80 -10.83 7.75
CA GLU A 74 9.42 -10.18 6.60
C GLU A 74 8.44 -9.23 5.89
N LEU A 75 7.20 -9.67 5.73
CA LEU A 75 6.11 -8.87 5.17
C LEU A 75 5.83 -7.64 6.06
N ALA A 76 5.81 -7.83 7.39
CA ALA A 76 5.72 -6.75 8.36
C ALA A 76 6.93 -5.80 8.31
N LYS A 77 8.15 -6.31 8.08
CA LYS A 77 9.36 -5.48 7.91
C LYS A 77 9.27 -4.58 6.68
N ILE A 78 8.78 -5.08 5.55
CA ILE A 78 8.59 -4.26 4.34
C ILE A 78 7.61 -3.12 4.61
N VAL A 79 6.52 -3.43 5.31
CA VAL A 79 5.51 -2.44 5.72
C VAL A 79 6.05 -1.44 6.76
N LYS A 80 6.96 -1.88 7.65
CA LYS A 80 7.45 -1.09 8.80
C LYS A 80 8.74 -0.29 8.50
N HIS A 81 9.62 -0.76 7.63
CA HIS A 81 10.93 -0.12 7.35
C HIS A 81 10.86 1.05 6.37
N GLN A 82 9.76 1.23 5.64
CA GLN A 82 9.58 2.39 4.75
C GLN A 82 9.02 3.63 5.46
N LYS A 83 9.21 3.74 6.80
CA LYS A 83 8.83 4.93 7.58
C LYS A 83 9.58 6.22 7.13
N LYS A 84 10.60 6.12 6.27
CA LYS A 84 11.38 7.24 5.70
C LYS A 84 11.80 7.02 4.23
N SER A 85 10.87 6.72 3.32
CA SER A 85 11.18 6.83 1.89
C SER A 85 10.76 8.19 1.38
N GLY A 86 11.71 9.10 1.18
CA GLY A 86 11.47 10.48 0.72
C GLY A 86 10.72 10.58 -0.61
N ARG A 87 10.63 9.48 -1.37
CA ARG A 87 9.83 9.38 -2.60
C ARG A 87 8.32 9.41 -2.35
N LEU A 88 7.85 8.80 -1.26
CA LEU A 88 6.41 8.77 -0.94
C LEU A 88 5.97 10.07 -0.27
N ASP A 89 6.79 10.60 0.64
CA ASP A 89 6.47 11.83 1.38
C ASP A 89 6.29 13.02 0.42
N ALA A 90 7.17 13.19 -0.59
CA ALA A 90 7.08 14.29 -1.56
C ALA A 90 5.94 14.13 -2.59
N ALA A 91 5.61 12.90 -3.00
CA ALA A 91 4.62 12.64 -4.05
C ALA A 91 3.17 12.57 -3.53
N TYR A 92 2.97 12.21 -2.27
CA TYR A 92 1.64 11.93 -1.72
C TYR A 92 1.26 12.77 -0.50
N PHE A 93 2.24 13.27 0.27
CA PHE A 93 1.99 13.91 1.58
C PHE A 93 2.49 15.36 1.67
N GLY A 94 2.96 15.93 0.55
CA GLY A 94 3.25 17.35 0.40
C GLY A 94 2.00 18.21 0.29
#